data_AF-A0A7W0ZWI4-F1
#
_entry.id   AF-A0A7W0ZWI4-F1
#
_cell.length_a   1.000
_cell.length_b   1.000
_cell.length_c   1.000
_cell.angle_alpha   90.00
_cell.angle_beta   90.00
_cell.angle_gamma   90.00
#
_symmetry.space_group_name_H-M   'P 1'
#
loop_
_entity.id
_entity.type
_entity.pdbx_description
1 polymer ?
#
loop_
_entity_poly.entity_id
_entity_poly.type
_entity_poly.pdbx_seq_one_letter_code
_entity_poly.pdbx_strand_id
1 'polypeptide(L)'
;MTTASRIAVSALVLVAMPRLAAAERDIVIETPGERSTANKAALGGLLGAGLIVGGLGVFWHLDSRSAADDVSASKFTGEAWTAEDRAVADRGDRSKTRATIAYGIGGALLVGAAIAFILTDPPSETVVITPRGTPTVAPTEGGAVLGGMWSF
;
A
#
# COMPACT_ATOMS: atom_id res chain seq x y z
N MET A 1 -14.32 -5.67 4.31
CA MET A 1 -13.80 -4.28 4.42
C MET A 1 -13.33 -3.87 3.04
N THR A 2 -14.16 -3.10 2.35
CA THR A 2 -14.07 -2.78 0.92
C THR A 2 -13.34 -1.45 0.72
N THR A 3 -12.13 -1.50 0.19
CA THR A 3 -11.40 -0.36 -0.38
C THR A 3 -12.00 -0.03 -1.75
N ALA A 4 -13.17 0.61 -1.73
CA ALA A 4 -13.74 1.22 -2.92
C ALA A 4 -13.00 2.52 -3.24
N SER A 5 -12.48 2.58 -4.46
CA SER A 5 -12.52 3.74 -5.36
C SER A 5 -12.32 5.13 -4.73
N ARG A 6 -11.10 5.67 -4.84
CA ARG A 6 -10.88 7.13 -4.88
C ARG A 6 -10.60 7.55 -6.33
N ILE A 7 -11.56 7.27 -7.20
CA ILE A 7 -11.68 7.90 -8.52
C ILE A 7 -12.71 9.02 -8.37
N ALA A 8 -12.31 10.23 -8.74
CA ALA A 8 -13.16 11.37 -9.07
C ALA A 8 -14.22 11.82 -8.04
N VAL A 9 -13.89 12.85 -7.25
CA VAL A 9 -14.90 13.81 -6.77
C VAL A 9 -14.40 15.22 -7.04
N SER A 10 -14.39 15.58 -8.32
CA SER A 10 -14.51 16.97 -8.77
C SER A 10 -16.00 17.33 -8.77
N ALA A 11 -16.57 17.54 -7.58
CA ALA A 11 -17.93 18.06 -7.46
C ALA A 11 -17.86 19.59 -7.37
N LEU A 12 -17.91 20.23 -8.55
CA LEU A 12 -18.20 21.66 -8.68
C LEU A 12 -19.66 21.89 -8.26
N VAL A 13 -19.90 22.17 -6.99
CA VAL A 13 -21.21 22.56 -6.46
C VAL A 13 -21.44 24.04 -6.80
N LEU A 14 -22.06 24.29 -7.96
CA LEU A 14 -22.51 25.61 -8.37
C LEU A 14 -23.92 25.89 -7.81
N VAL A 15 -24.01 26.13 -6.50
CA VAL A 15 -25.29 26.57 -5.88
C VAL A 15 -25.38 28.08 -5.99
N ALA A 16 -26.33 28.53 -6.81
CA ALA A 16 -26.75 29.91 -6.92
C ALA A 16 -27.32 30.40 -5.59
N MET A 17 -26.64 31.36 -4.94
CA MET A 17 -27.14 32.14 -3.80
C MET A 17 -26.39 33.50 -3.74
N PRO A 18 -27.02 34.52 -3.14
CA PRO A 18 -26.95 35.93 -3.54
C PRO A 18 -25.62 36.60 -3.18
N ARG A 19 -25.42 37.79 -3.73
CA ARG A 19 -24.34 38.75 -3.43
C ARG A 19 -24.18 38.97 -1.92
N LEU A 20 -23.50 38.05 -1.24
CA LEU A 20 -22.89 38.26 0.06
C LEU A 20 -21.67 39.13 -0.19
N ALA A 21 -21.58 40.23 0.56
CA ALA A 21 -20.41 41.08 0.64
C ALA A 21 -19.14 40.23 0.63
N ALA A 22 -18.12 40.70 -0.09
CA ALA A 22 -16.81 40.09 -0.22
C ALA A 22 -16.13 39.96 1.15
N ALA A 23 -16.57 38.98 1.94
CA ALA A 23 -15.81 38.45 3.05
C ALA A 23 -14.60 37.77 2.39
N GLU A 24 -13.44 38.35 2.62
CA GLU A 24 -12.12 37.84 2.27
C GLU A 24 -12.03 36.37 2.71
N ARG A 25 -12.33 35.43 1.79
CA ARG A 25 -12.24 34.00 2.08
C ARG A 25 -10.82 33.57 1.78
N ASP A 26 -10.09 33.18 2.82
CA ASP A 26 -8.80 32.54 2.68
C ASP A 26 -8.93 31.31 1.78
N ILE A 27 -8.08 31.23 0.76
CA ILE A 27 -7.99 30.07 -0.11
C ILE A 27 -6.99 29.12 0.55
N VAL A 28 -7.49 28.03 1.11
CA VAL A 28 -6.68 26.98 1.74
C VAL A 28 -6.37 25.92 0.70
N ILE A 29 -5.10 25.78 0.32
CA ILE A 29 -4.62 24.74 -0.59
C ILE A 29 -3.79 23.76 0.22
N GLU A 30 -4.31 22.56 0.44
CA GLU A 30 -3.54 21.45 1.01
C GLU A 30 -2.79 20.74 -0.12
N THR A 31 -1.45 20.76 -0.05
CA THR A 31 -0.59 20.02 -0.96
C THR A 31 -0.09 18.77 -0.24
N PRO A 32 -0.44 17.55 -0.70
CA PRO A 32 0.04 16.33 -0.08
C PRO A 32 1.56 16.24 -0.22
N GLY A 33 2.26 15.92 0.87
CA GLY A 33 3.71 15.74 0.84
C GLY A 33 4.10 14.59 -0.09
N GLU A 34 5.19 14.75 -0.84
CA GLU A 34 5.70 13.67 -1.69
C GLU A 34 6.72 12.80 -0.94
N ARG A 35 6.53 11.48 -0.98
CA ARG A 35 7.51 10.54 -0.43
C ARG A 35 8.77 10.49 -1.31
N SER A 36 9.94 10.56 -0.70
CA SER A 36 11.22 10.50 -1.41
C SER A 36 11.39 9.21 -2.22
N THR A 37 12.11 9.27 -3.33
CA THR A 37 12.40 8.09 -4.19
C THR A 37 13.10 6.98 -3.41
N ALA A 38 13.99 7.33 -2.48
CA ALA A 38 14.66 6.38 -1.60
C ALA A 38 13.67 5.61 -0.71
N ASN A 39 12.71 6.31 -0.09
CA ASN A 39 11.69 5.67 0.74
C ASN A 39 10.76 4.79 -0.09
N LYS A 40 10.35 5.25 -1.29
CA LYS A 40 9.56 4.45 -2.23
C LYS A 40 10.29 3.15 -2.60
N ALA A 41 11.59 3.23 -2.92
CA ALA A 41 12.42 2.07 -3.25
C ALA A 41 12.59 1.10 -2.07
N ALA A 42 12.84 1.62 -0.86
CA ALA A 42 12.98 0.80 0.34
C ALA A 42 11.68 0.04 0.67
N LEU A 43 10.53 0.71 0.63
CA LEU A 43 9.22 0.09 0.85
C LEU A 43 8.89 -0.95 -0.21
N GLY A 44 9.15 -0.64 -1.48
CA GLY A 44 8.99 -1.57 -2.59
C GLY A 44 9.88 -2.80 -2.43
N GLY A 45 11.14 -2.61 -1.99
CA GLY A 45 12.08 -3.69 -1.71
C GLY A 45 11.63 -4.61 -0.58
N LEU A 46 11.18 -4.05 0.55
CA LEU A 46 10.65 -4.84 1.67
C LEU A 46 9.41 -5.64 1.27
N LEU A 47 8.47 -5.00 0.57
CA LEU A 47 7.27 -5.64 0.07
C LEU A 47 7.61 -6.78 -0.90
N GLY A 48 8.50 -6.52 -1.87
CA GLY A 48 8.95 -7.51 -2.84
C GLY A 48 9.66 -8.69 -2.19
N ALA A 49 10.58 -8.43 -1.26
CA ALA A 49 11.28 -9.48 -0.51
C ALA A 49 10.30 -10.32 0.32
N GLY A 50 9.33 -9.68 0.99
CA GLY A 50 8.29 -10.37 1.75
C GLY A 50 7.45 -11.31 0.88
N LEU A 51 7.07 -10.88 -0.32
CA LEU A 51 6.33 -11.71 -1.27
C LEU A 51 7.15 -12.88 -1.80
N ILE A 52 8.44 -12.67 -2.12
CA ILE A 52 9.33 -13.74 -2.59
C ILE A 52 9.51 -14.81 -1.51
N VAL A 53 9.84 -14.40 -0.28
CA VAL A 53 10.04 -15.33 0.84
C VAL A 53 8.73 -16.03 1.22
N GLY A 54 7.61 -15.30 1.24
CA GLY A 54 6.29 -15.88 1.46
C GLY A 54 5.91 -16.90 0.40
N GLY A 55 6.19 -16.62 -0.87
CA GLY A 55 5.97 -17.55 -1.99
C GLY A 55 6.81 -18.83 -1.86
N LEU A 56 8.07 -18.74 -1.45
CA LEU A 56 8.89 -19.92 -1.12
C LEU A 56 8.30 -20.72 0.04
N GLY A 57 7.71 -20.04 1.04
CA GLY A 57 6.96 -20.68 2.11
C GLY A 57 5.78 -21.51 1.61
N VAL A 58 5.01 -20.97 0.65
CA VAL A 58 3.90 -21.70 -0.01
C VAL A 58 4.43 -22.93 -0.73
N PHE A 59 5.53 -22.81 -1.48
CA PHE A 59 6.15 -23.93 -2.17
C PHE A 59 6.50 -25.08 -1.21
N TRP A 60 7.23 -24.80 -0.12
CA TRP A 60 7.58 -25.84 0.86
C TRP A 60 6.37 -26.38 1.63
N HIS A 61 5.34 -25.57 1.84
CA HIS A 61 4.10 -26.02 2.44
C HIS A 61 3.39 -27.04 1.55
N LEU A 62 3.32 -26.80 0.24
CA LEU A 62 2.73 -27.75 -0.72
C LEU A 62 3.57 -29.02 -0.85
N ASP A 63 4.90 -28.93 -0.84
CA ASP A 63 5.79 -30.09 -0.83
C ASP A 63 5.60 -30.97 0.42
N SER A 64 5.47 -30.35 1.60
CA SER A 64 5.17 -31.05 2.85
C SER A 64 3.82 -31.76 2.80
N ARG A 65 2.80 -31.11 2.22
CA ARG A 65 1.48 -31.70 2.03
C ARG A 65 1.53 -32.90 1.07
N SER A 66 2.23 -32.78 -0.05
CA SER A 66 2.39 -33.89 -1.00
C SER A 66 3.05 -35.11 -0.35
N ALA A 67 4.09 -34.90 0.46
CA ALA A 67 4.74 -35.99 1.18
C ALA A 67 3.80 -36.65 2.21
N ALA A 68 2.94 -35.86 2.88
CA ALA A 68 1.94 -36.39 3.79
C ALA A 68 0.84 -37.18 3.06
N ASP A 69 0.43 -36.71 1.87
CA ASP A 69 -0.53 -37.41 1.01
C ASP A 69 0.06 -38.74 0.51
N ASP A 70 1.34 -38.80 0.15
CA ASP A 70 2.04 -40.03 -0.24
C ASP A 70 2.07 -41.06 0.91
N VAL A 71 2.36 -40.61 2.14
CA VAL A 71 2.33 -41.47 3.35
C VAL A 71 0.91 -41.89 3.74
N SER A 72 -0.09 -41.07 3.41
CA SER A 72 -1.51 -41.39 3.71
C SER A 72 -2.13 -42.31 2.66
N ALA A 73 -1.60 -42.28 1.43
CA ALA A 73 -2.05 -43.14 0.34
C ALA A 73 -1.57 -44.59 0.50
N SER A 74 -0.50 -44.85 1.24
CA SER A 74 -0.08 -46.19 1.57
C SER A 74 -1.08 -46.85 2.52
N LYS A 75 -1.63 -48.00 2.11
CA LYS A 75 -2.58 -48.75 2.93
C LYS A 75 -1.90 -49.20 4.21
N PHE A 76 -2.60 -49.09 5.34
CA PHE A 76 -2.14 -49.65 6.60
C PHE A 76 -2.03 -51.18 6.47
N THR A 77 -0.81 -51.70 6.38
CA THR A 77 -0.53 -53.15 6.29
C THR A 77 -0.29 -53.78 7.65
N GLY A 78 -0.10 -53.00 8.71
CA GLY A 78 0.34 -53.47 10.03
C GLY A 78 1.82 -53.88 10.07
N GLU A 79 2.54 -53.73 8.95
CA GLU A 79 3.98 -53.99 8.88
C GLU A 79 4.77 -52.83 9.47
N ALA A 80 6.00 -53.12 9.91
CA ALA A 80 6.90 -52.08 10.38
C ALA A 80 7.31 -51.13 9.24
N TRP A 81 7.41 -49.83 9.53
CA TRP A 81 7.82 -48.82 8.55
C TRP A 81 9.17 -49.14 7.92
N THR A 82 9.19 -49.14 6.58
CA THR A 82 10.39 -49.32 5.78
C THR A 82 11.33 -48.11 5.90
N ALA A 83 12.56 -48.24 5.40
CA ALA A 83 13.50 -47.11 5.40
C ALA A 83 13.02 -46.01 4.43
N GLU A 84 12.37 -46.41 3.34
CA GLU A 84 11.80 -45.55 2.32
C GLU A 84 10.65 -44.72 2.89
N ASP A 85 9.72 -45.32 3.63
CA ASP A 85 8.59 -44.60 4.27
C ASP A 85 9.09 -43.52 5.23
N ARG A 86 10.11 -43.85 6.03
CA ARG A 86 10.74 -42.88 6.94
C ARG A 86 11.38 -41.73 6.18
N ALA A 87 12.04 -42.00 5.06
CA ALA A 87 12.67 -40.95 4.25
C ALA A 87 11.64 -39.96 3.68
N VAL A 88 10.45 -40.44 3.29
CA VAL A 88 9.35 -39.57 2.82
C VAL A 88 8.79 -38.74 3.99
N ALA A 89 8.56 -39.35 5.15
CA ALA A 89 8.11 -38.64 6.35
C ALA A 89 9.12 -37.56 6.78
N ASP A 90 10.41 -37.89 6.85
CA ASP A 90 11.49 -36.95 7.19
C ASP A 90 11.61 -35.80 6.19
N ARG A 91 11.37 -36.05 4.90
CA ARG A 91 11.29 -35.00 3.88
C ARG A 91 10.11 -34.07 4.17
N GLY A 92 8.93 -34.62 4.46
CA GLY A 92 7.73 -33.86 4.81
C GLY A 92 7.95 -32.93 6.00
N ASP A 93 8.61 -33.41 7.05
CA ASP A 93 8.91 -32.64 8.27
C ASP A 93 9.93 -31.53 8.03
N ARG A 94 10.98 -31.80 7.23
CA ARG A 94 11.95 -30.76 6.84
C ARG A 94 11.28 -29.67 6.01
N SER A 95 10.42 -30.03 5.05
CA SER A 95 9.68 -29.07 4.24
C SER A 95 8.69 -28.25 5.08
N LYS A 96 7.99 -28.87 6.04
CA LYS A 96 7.13 -28.17 7.01
C LYS A 96 7.91 -27.14 7.83
N THR A 97 9.09 -27.51 8.32
CA THR A 97 9.95 -26.62 9.10
C THR A 97 10.40 -25.42 8.27
N ARG A 98 10.86 -25.67 7.04
CA ARG A 98 11.25 -24.60 6.10
C ARG A 98 10.09 -23.66 5.76
N ALA A 99 8.90 -24.22 5.50
CA ALA A 99 7.70 -23.44 5.25
C ALA A 99 7.36 -22.52 6.44
N THR A 100 7.44 -23.06 7.67
CA THR A 100 7.17 -22.30 8.89
C THR A 100 8.13 -21.13 9.04
N ILE A 101 9.43 -21.36 8.85
CA ILE A 101 10.46 -20.30 8.90
C ILE A 101 10.20 -19.25 7.82
N ALA A 102 9.93 -19.68 6.59
CA ALA A 102 9.67 -18.79 5.46
C ALA A 102 8.43 -17.91 5.70
N TYR A 103 7.34 -18.47 6.23
CA TYR A 103 6.18 -17.67 6.60
C TYR A 103 6.46 -16.72 7.75
N GLY A 104 7.27 -17.12 8.73
CA GLY A 104 7.70 -16.24 9.82
C GLY A 104 8.46 -15.02 9.29
N ILE A 105 9.48 -15.26 8.45
CA ILE A 105 10.29 -14.18 7.86
C ILE A 105 9.46 -13.34 6.87
N GLY A 106 8.74 -13.97 5.96
CA GLY A 106 7.90 -13.28 4.97
C GLY A 106 6.82 -12.43 5.64
N GLY A 107 6.14 -12.96 6.65
CA GLY A 107 5.16 -12.23 7.45
C GLY A 107 5.77 -11.04 8.18
N ALA A 108 6.93 -11.22 8.82
CA ALA A 108 7.65 -10.14 9.50
C ALA A 108 8.06 -9.02 8.53
N LEU A 109 8.50 -9.35 7.31
CA LEU A 109 8.84 -8.37 6.27
C LEU A 109 7.62 -7.57 5.83
N LEU A 110 6.47 -8.20 5.62
CA LEU A 110 5.23 -7.52 5.23
C LEU A 110 4.72 -6.59 6.34
N VAL A 111 4.74 -7.05 7.60
CA VAL A 111 4.38 -6.22 8.75
C VAL A 111 5.36 -5.05 8.90
N GLY A 112 6.66 -5.32 8.76
CA GLY A 112 7.70 -4.28 8.78
C GLY A 112 7.52 -3.25 7.67
N ALA A 113 7.16 -3.67 6.45
CA ALA A 113 6.85 -2.77 5.34
C ALA A 113 5.64 -1.87 5.65
N ALA A 114 4.58 -2.41 6.27
CA ALA A 114 3.42 -1.63 6.68
C ALA A 114 3.75 -0.60 7.77
N ILE A 115 4.52 -1.00 8.79
CA ILE A 115 4.99 -0.09 9.84
C ILE A 115 5.86 1.01 9.23
N ALA A 116 6.82 0.65 8.38
CA ALA A 116 7.69 1.60 7.70
C ALA A 116 6.89 2.57 6.81
N PHE A 117 5.83 2.11 6.14
CA PHE A 117 4.96 2.96 5.33
C PHE A 117 4.29 4.04 6.18
N ILE A 118 3.77 3.68 7.36
CA ILE A 118 3.12 4.61 8.30
C ILE A 118 4.14 5.60 8.85
N LEU A 119 5.32 5.12 9.28
CA LEU A 119 6.34 5.97 9.88
C LEU A 119 7.01 6.93 8.89
N THR A 120 6.95 6.63 7.59
CA THR A 120 7.54 7.44 6.52
C THR A 120 6.50 8.22 5.72
N ASP A 121 5.33 8.45 6.30
CA ASP A 121 4.29 9.28 5.69
C ASP A 121 4.73 10.76 5.71
N PRO A 122 4.87 11.40 4.54
CA PRO A 122 5.31 12.79 4.47
C PRO A 122 4.21 13.73 4.99
N PRO A 123 4.56 14.79 5.73
CA PRO A 123 3.58 15.77 6.18
C PRO A 123 2.95 16.50 4.99
N SER A 124 1.65 16.78 5.08
CA SER A 124 0.96 17.67 4.14
C SER A 124 1.30 19.13 4.44
N GLU A 125 1.57 19.92 3.41
CA GLU A 125 1.78 21.36 3.54
C GLU A 125 0.47 22.09 3.23
N THR A 126 0.06 23.01 4.10
CA THR A 126 -1.13 23.84 3.89
C THR A 126 -0.70 25.25 3.55
N VAL A 127 -0.96 25.68 2.32
CA VAL A 127 -0.71 27.05 1.87
C VAL A 127 -2.00 27.83 1.98
N VAL A 128 -2.03 28.83 2.85
CA VAL A 128 -3.15 29.75 3.01
C VAL A 128 -2.85 31.02 2.21
N ILE A 129 -3.64 31.26 1.16
CA ILE A 129 -3.55 32.49 0.37
C ILE A 129 -4.60 33.46 0.90
N THR A 130 -4.15 34.50 1.59
CA THR A 130 -4.99 35.63 2.02
C THR A 130 -4.91 36.75 0.98
N PRO A 131 -5.97 36.98 0.20
CA PRO A 131 -5.95 37.96 -0.89
C PRO A 131 -5.99 39.40 -0.34
N ARG A 132 -4.82 40.03 -0.18
CA ARG A 132 -4.72 41.45 0.17
C ARG A 132 -5.02 42.34 -1.04
N GLY A 133 -6.24 42.86 -1.13
CA GLY A 133 -6.62 43.91 -2.08
C GLY A 133 -7.86 43.56 -2.92
N THR A 134 -8.51 44.59 -3.48
CA THR A 134 -9.63 44.41 -4.41
C THR A 134 -9.16 43.65 -5.65
N PRO A 135 -9.73 42.47 -5.97
CA PRO A 135 -9.36 41.74 -7.17
C PRO A 135 -9.70 42.58 -8.41
N THR A 136 -8.67 42.96 -9.17
CA THR A 136 -8.84 43.69 -10.43
C THR A 136 -9.23 42.69 -11.51
N VAL A 137 -10.53 42.41 -11.62
CA VAL A 137 -11.06 41.62 -12.75
C VAL A 137 -11.25 42.57 -13.93
N ALA A 138 -10.36 42.49 -14.92
CA ALA A 138 -10.55 43.19 -16.19
C ALA A 138 -11.14 42.22 -17.22
N PRO A 139 -12.37 42.44 -17.73
CA PRO A 139 -12.90 41.64 -18.82
C PRO A 139 -12.08 41.88 -20.10
N THR A 140 -11.66 40.82 -20.77
CA THR A 140 -11.06 40.89 -22.12
C THR A 140 -12.00 40.22 -23.12
N GLU A 141 -12.01 40.69 -24.36
CA GLU A 141 -12.74 40.03 -25.45
C GLU A 141 -12.11 38.65 -25.70
N GLY A 142 -12.68 37.61 -25.08
CA GLY A 142 -12.20 36.23 -25.14
C GLY A 142 -12.19 35.47 -23.79
N GLY A 143 -12.38 36.15 -22.65
CA GLY A 143 -12.42 35.50 -21.33
C GLY A 143 -12.13 36.45 -20.16
N ALA A 144 -12.18 35.93 -18.93
CA ALA A 144 -11.77 36.68 -17.73
C ALA A 144 -10.31 36.33 -17.39
N VAL A 145 -9.43 37.34 -17.37
CA VAL A 145 -8.05 37.19 -16.86
C VAL A 145 -8.06 37.55 -15.37
N LEU A 146 -7.76 36.60 -14.50
CA LEU A 146 -7.49 36.84 -13.08
C LEU A 146 -6.05 37.38 -12.96
N GLY A 147 -5.89 38.70 -12.97
CA GLY A 147 -4.62 39.36 -12.71
C GLY A 147 -4.40 39.54 -11.22
N GLY A 148 -3.62 38.65 -10.60
CA GLY A 148 -3.02 38.92 -9.29
C GLY A 148 -1.73 39.72 -9.47
N MET A 149 -1.60 40.86 -8.78
CA MET A 149 -0.30 41.51 -8.61
C MET A 149 0.52 40.66 -7.63
N TRP A 150 1.55 39.99 -8.13
CA TRP A 150 2.58 39.38 -7.30
C TRP A 150 3.73 40.39 -7.20
N SER A 151 4.05 40.89 -6.01
CA SER A 151 5.30 41.61 -5.76
C SER A 151 6.27 40.66 -5.05
N PHE A 152 7.48 40.51 -5.59
CA PHE A 152 8.60 39.84 -4.94
C PHE A 152 9.23 40.74 -3.87
#